data_AF-A0A955ZC45-F1
#
_entry.id   AF-A0A955ZC45-F1
#
_cell.length_a   1.000
_cell.length_b   1.000
_cell.length_c   1.000
_cell.angle_alpha   90.00
_cell.angle_beta   90.00
_cell.angle_gamma   90.00
#
_symmetry.space_group_name_H-M   'P 1'
#
loop_
_entity.id
_entity.type
_entity.pdbx_description
1 polymer ?
#
loop_
_entity_poly.entity_id
_entity_poly.type
_entity_poly.pdbx_seq_one_letter_code
_entity_poly.pdbx_strand_id
1 'polypeptide(L)'
;TNGGATFDTYREILAFVRGSPFHLGGGLAFGNDGYLYASFGDGADVGDDSFANGQTTSGFHAKVLRIDVDKTSAGKPYGIPSDNPFALGVGGAPEVFAWGFRNPFRLTVDRATGDIWVGDVGENQWEEINRVERGGNYGWPCREGAHDYLSQDLVKCPSPLGLTDPYFEVRHATPNTRAMVGGYVYRGAAIPGLQGTYVYADYIQQEVWTLATDATGALRSTLVNPSGPNGAFGGLAEDDDGEIYALGTLTNDVYKLVAAAPGAPSSFPDRLSKTGCVEPAAPARFASGVVPYTVQASFWSDGASKSRGLALPDGATIGVTPEGDFDLPIGSVVLKQFERGGRPIETRLLVRHDDGEWAGYTYAWLDDGTDAVLLTGGERRQAGGAPWHFPSRSECMRCHTKGAGRTLGLELAQLNGDLVYAATNRISNQLATLEHIGLFAAPLAAPPDALPRLADPAGAGPVAPRARAYLHANCAGCHRTGAEQGRAAMDLRASTPLGQTQACGVATALDRVGTAEGLLIKPGDPAASIVHRRMATRDAKAMPPLGSLVTDEGGRLLIEAWVRALTGCSDP
;
A
#
# COMPACT_ATOMS: atom_id res chain seq x y z
N THR A 1 7.21 -7.92 41.73
CA THR A 1 6.39 -8.31 40.57
C THR A 1 7.34 -8.72 39.45
N ASN A 2 7.04 -9.77 38.68
CA ASN A 2 7.94 -10.35 37.67
C ASN A 2 8.02 -9.54 36.35
N GLY A 3 7.84 -8.21 36.42
CA GLY A 3 7.82 -7.37 35.22
C GLY A 3 6.64 -7.60 34.27
N GLY A 4 5.54 -8.21 34.74
CA GLY A 4 4.35 -8.48 33.91
C GLY A 4 4.41 -9.80 33.13
N ALA A 5 5.35 -10.68 33.43
CA ALA A 5 5.49 -11.98 32.76
C ALA A 5 4.36 -12.98 33.12
N THR A 6 3.65 -12.78 34.22
CA THR A 6 2.43 -13.52 34.56
C THR A 6 1.41 -12.59 35.19
N PHE A 7 0.14 -12.75 34.82
CA PHE A 7 -0.97 -12.17 35.56
C PHE A 7 -1.28 -13.09 36.74
N ASP A 8 -1.13 -12.60 37.97
CA ASP A 8 -1.37 -13.39 39.19
C ASP A 8 -2.86 -13.70 39.41
N THR A 9 -3.74 -12.91 38.78
CA THR A 9 -5.20 -13.07 38.82
C THR A 9 -5.82 -12.65 37.49
N TYR A 10 -6.82 -13.40 37.03
CA TYR A 10 -7.68 -13.05 35.88
C TYR A 10 -9.13 -12.94 36.37
N ARG A 11 -9.86 -11.93 35.88
CA ARG A 11 -11.29 -11.77 36.11
C ARG A 11 -11.97 -11.49 34.78
N GLU A 12 -12.91 -12.33 34.40
CA GLU A 12 -13.77 -12.07 33.26
C GLU A 12 -14.72 -10.91 33.57
N ILE A 13 -14.72 -9.89 32.71
CA ILE A 13 -15.61 -8.72 32.83
C ILE A 13 -16.78 -8.87 31.84
N LEU A 14 -16.50 -9.18 30.59
CA LEU A 14 -17.52 -9.27 29.54
C LEU A 14 -17.26 -10.52 28.70
N ALA A 15 -18.30 -11.31 28.46
CA ALA A 15 -18.28 -12.42 27.53
C ALA A 15 -19.60 -12.50 26.76
N PHE A 16 -19.51 -12.81 25.46
CA PHE A 16 -20.67 -13.02 24.60
C PHE A 16 -20.29 -13.95 23.44
N VAL A 17 -21.29 -14.63 22.88
CA VAL A 17 -21.08 -15.57 21.77
C VAL A 17 -20.88 -14.81 20.48
N ARG A 18 -19.94 -15.27 19.66
CA ARG A 18 -19.65 -14.71 18.32
C ARG A 18 -20.13 -15.69 17.25
N GLY A 19 -20.75 -15.16 16.20
CA GLY A 19 -21.20 -15.92 15.03
C GLY A 19 -20.16 -16.03 13.91
N SER A 20 -19.25 -15.06 13.80
CA SER A 20 -18.22 -14.95 12.75
C SER A 20 -16.83 -14.67 13.34
N PRO A 21 -15.74 -15.10 12.67
CA PRO A 21 -14.38 -14.67 12.99
C PRO A 21 -14.02 -13.26 12.46
N PHE A 22 -14.90 -12.60 11.71
CA PHE A 22 -14.67 -11.27 11.13
C PHE A 22 -15.41 -10.17 11.91
N HIS A 23 -15.06 -8.92 11.59
CA HIS A 23 -15.65 -7.69 12.15
C HIS A 23 -15.76 -7.69 13.67
N LEU A 24 -14.65 -7.95 14.34
CA LEU A 24 -14.62 -8.12 15.79
C LEU A 24 -14.55 -6.79 16.55
N GLY A 25 -14.04 -5.73 15.92
CA GLY A 25 -13.58 -4.55 16.65
C GLY A 25 -12.53 -4.93 17.70
N GLY A 26 -12.73 -4.47 18.93
CA GLY A 26 -11.86 -4.78 20.08
C GLY A 26 -11.08 -3.59 20.61
N GLY A 27 -11.42 -2.37 20.18
CA GLY A 27 -10.87 -1.15 20.78
C GLY A 27 -11.30 -1.02 22.23
N LEU A 28 -10.34 -0.79 23.13
CA LEU A 28 -10.58 -0.56 24.56
C LEU A 28 -9.90 0.73 24.98
N ALA A 29 -10.62 1.61 25.67
CA ALA A 29 -10.04 2.81 26.27
C ALA A 29 -10.80 3.22 27.52
N PHE A 30 -10.09 3.80 28.50
CA PHE A 30 -10.73 4.46 29.63
C PHE A 30 -11.06 5.91 29.26
N GLY A 31 -12.29 6.32 29.54
CA GLY A 31 -12.70 7.71 29.42
C GLY A 31 -12.15 8.57 30.56
N ASN A 32 -12.17 9.89 30.37
CA ASN A 32 -11.86 10.85 31.44
C ASN A 32 -12.87 10.80 32.60
N ASP A 33 -14.01 10.13 32.39
CA ASP A 33 -15.03 9.83 33.39
C ASP A 33 -14.74 8.57 34.22
N GLY A 34 -13.64 7.86 33.94
CA GLY A 34 -13.21 6.66 34.65
C GLY A 34 -13.88 5.37 34.20
N TYR A 35 -14.76 5.42 33.19
CA TYR A 35 -15.42 4.21 32.68
C TYR A 35 -14.64 3.57 31.54
N LEU A 36 -14.80 2.26 31.38
CA LEU A 36 -14.23 1.51 30.26
C LEU A 36 -15.16 1.60 29.06
N TYR A 37 -14.62 2.06 27.94
CA TYR A 37 -15.24 2.03 26.62
C TYR A 37 -14.71 0.84 25.83
N ALA A 38 -15.62 0.14 25.13
CA ALA A 38 -15.28 -1.03 24.32
C ALA A 38 -16.04 -1.02 23.00
N SER A 39 -15.34 -1.20 21.88
CA SER A 39 -15.95 -1.28 20.54
C SER A 39 -16.03 -2.71 20.03
N PHE A 40 -17.16 -3.07 19.41
CA PHE A 40 -17.38 -4.37 18.78
C PHE A 40 -18.08 -4.21 17.45
N GLY A 41 -17.59 -4.91 16.42
CA GLY A 41 -18.20 -4.89 15.10
C GLY A 41 -19.47 -5.71 15.00
N ASP A 42 -20.08 -5.65 13.83
CA ASP A 42 -21.39 -6.21 13.54
C ASP A 42 -21.45 -7.74 13.63
N GLY A 43 -20.29 -8.41 13.66
CA GLY A 43 -20.18 -9.86 13.78
C GLY A 43 -20.57 -10.60 12.50
N ALA A 44 -20.57 -9.92 11.36
CA ALA A 44 -20.81 -10.49 10.04
C ALA A 44 -19.56 -11.17 9.45
N ASP A 45 -19.77 -12.13 8.53
CA ASP A 45 -18.71 -12.63 7.65
C ASP A 45 -18.36 -11.62 6.55
N VAL A 46 -17.21 -11.79 5.88
CA VAL A 46 -16.78 -10.92 4.78
C VAL A 46 -17.82 -10.94 3.65
N GLY A 47 -18.37 -9.76 3.31
CA GLY A 47 -19.39 -9.59 2.28
C GLY A 47 -20.79 -10.08 2.69
N ASP A 48 -21.00 -10.37 3.97
CA ASP A 48 -22.32 -10.73 4.51
C ASP A 48 -22.97 -9.55 5.24
N ASP A 49 -23.58 -8.65 4.48
CA ASP A 49 -24.32 -7.51 5.05
C ASP A 49 -25.75 -7.89 5.48
N SER A 50 -26.00 -9.16 5.82
CA SER A 50 -27.34 -9.65 6.17
C SER A 50 -27.80 -9.30 7.58
N PHE A 51 -26.88 -8.88 8.46
CA PHE A 51 -27.19 -8.64 9.87
C PHE A 51 -27.72 -7.23 10.13
N ALA A 52 -28.89 -7.14 10.76
CA ALA A 52 -29.46 -5.88 11.24
C ALA A 52 -28.81 -5.37 12.56
N ASN A 53 -27.68 -5.95 12.99
CA ASN A 53 -27.04 -5.68 14.28
C ASN A 53 -26.67 -4.20 14.47
N GLY A 54 -26.36 -3.51 13.37
CA GLY A 54 -26.11 -2.08 13.39
C GLY A 54 -27.30 -1.26 13.89
N GLN A 55 -28.53 -1.68 13.59
CA GLN A 55 -29.75 -0.93 13.97
C GLN A 55 -30.48 -1.52 15.19
N THR A 56 -30.06 -2.67 15.71
CA THR A 56 -30.55 -3.18 17.00
C THR A 56 -29.80 -2.52 18.15
N THR A 57 -30.51 -2.13 19.21
CA THR A 57 -29.94 -1.57 20.45
C THR A 57 -29.74 -2.64 21.54
N SER A 58 -30.11 -3.89 21.25
CA SER A 58 -29.86 -5.04 22.10
C SER A 58 -28.56 -5.76 21.71
N GLY A 59 -27.92 -6.41 22.68
CA GLY A 59 -26.64 -7.08 22.46
C GLY A 59 -25.46 -6.11 22.32
N PHE A 60 -24.31 -6.65 21.89
CA PHE A 60 -23.03 -5.92 21.88
C PHE A 60 -22.44 -5.70 20.49
N HIS A 61 -22.96 -6.34 19.45
CA HIS A 61 -22.47 -6.20 18.08
C HIS A 61 -22.81 -4.85 17.48
N ALA A 62 -21.89 -4.28 16.70
CA ALA A 62 -22.03 -2.96 16.08
C ALA A 62 -22.26 -1.84 17.10
N LYS A 63 -21.49 -1.85 18.20
CA LYS A 63 -21.65 -0.93 19.35
C LYS A 63 -20.32 -0.37 19.83
N VAL A 64 -20.43 0.81 20.44
CA VAL A 64 -19.53 1.24 21.50
C VAL A 64 -20.27 1.06 22.83
N LEU A 65 -19.69 0.28 23.73
CA LEU A 65 -20.17 0.06 25.10
C LEU A 65 -19.45 1.00 26.08
N ARG A 66 -20.07 1.28 27.22
CA ARG A 66 -19.49 2.02 28.35
C ARG A 66 -19.90 1.37 29.67
N ILE A 67 -18.94 0.87 30.44
CA ILE A 67 -19.15 0.12 31.68
C ILE A 67 -18.27 0.59 32.83
N ASP A 68 -18.74 0.42 34.06
CA ASP A 68 -18.00 0.72 35.30
C ASP A 68 -17.31 -0.54 35.82
N VAL A 69 -16.02 -0.69 35.55
CA VAL A 69 -15.26 -1.90 35.96
C VAL A 69 -14.90 -1.91 37.45
N ASP A 70 -15.07 -0.78 38.14
CA ASP A 70 -14.80 -0.64 39.58
C ASP A 70 -16.00 -1.02 40.44
N LYS A 71 -17.17 -1.24 39.82
CA LYS A 71 -18.41 -1.63 40.49
C LYS A 71 -18.97 -2.93 39.94
N THR A 72 -20.04 -3.40 40.58
CA THR A 72 -20.81 -4.56 40.12
C THR A 72 -22.29 -4.22 40.14
N SER A 73 -23.01 -4.63 39.10
CA SER A 73 -24.47 -4.65 39.06
C SER A 73 -25.01 -6.07 39.23
N ALA A 74 -26.30 -6.22 39.49
CA ALA A 74 -26.91 -7.54 39.70
C ALA A 74 -26.62 -8.48 38.52
N GLY A 75 -25.89 -9.58 38.78
CA GLY A 75 -25.51 -10.57 37.78
C GLY A 75 -24.39 -10.16 36.83
N LYS A 76 -23.72 -9.02 37.04
CA LYS A 76 -22.65 -8.51 36.18
C LYS A 76 -21.39 -8.19 37.00
N PRO A 77 -20.19 -8.57 36.54
CA PRO A 77 -18.94 -8.25 37.22
C PRO A 77 -18.51 -6.78 37.06
N TYR A 78 -19.32 -5.97 36.36
CA TYR A 78 -19.18 -4.53 36.17
C TYR A 78 -20.48 -3.81 36.55
N GLY A 79 -20.39 -2.51 36.81
CA GLY A 79 -21.52 -1.60 36.98
C GLY A 79 -21.98 -0.96 35.67
N ILE A 80 -23.20 -0.44 35.66
CA ILE A 80 -23.75 0.34 34.55
C ILE A 80 -23.74 1.83 34.94
N PRO A 81 -23.06 2.70 34.17
CA PRO A 81 -23.17 4.14 34.36
C PRO A 81 -24.62 4.60 34.25
N SER A 82 -25.09 5.35 35.25
CA SER A 82 -26.51 5.73 35.37
C SER A 82 -27.00 6.65 34.25
N ASP A 83 -26.08 7.32 33.56
CA ASP A 83 -26.38 8.21 32.45
C ASP A 83 -26.21 7.55 31.08
N ASN A 84 -25.96 6.23 31.00
CA ASN A 84 -26.01 5.51 29.73
C ASN A 84 -27.43 5.63 29.09
N PRO A 85 -27.52 5.72 27.76
CA PRO A 85 -28.80 5.87 27.03
C PRO A 85 -29.88 4.87 27.45
N PHE A 86 -29.47 3.63 27.76
CA PHE A 86 -30.36 2.54 28.15
C PHE A 86 -30.07 2.03 29.56
N ALA A 87 -29.57 2.87 30.47
CA ALA A 87 -29.13 2.45 31.81
C ALA A 87 -30.18 1.61 32.59
N LEU A 88 -31.47 1.85 32.35
CA LEU A 88 -32.59 1.13 32.96
C LEU A 88 -32.97 -0.19 32.25
N GLY A 89 -32.28 -0.56 31.17
CA GLY A 89 -32.54 -1.75 30.36
C GLY A 89 -33.82 -1.68 29.52
N VAL A 90 -34.39 -0.48 29.34
CA VAL A 90 -35.58 -0.26 28.53
C VAL A 90 -35.16 0.25 27.15
N GLY A 91 -35.58 -0.44 26.09
CA GLY A 91 -35.32 -0.03 24.71
C GLY A 91 -33.90 -0.34 24.19
N GLY A 92 -33.02 -0.93 25.02
CA GLY A 92 -31.67 -1.32 24.63
C GLY A 92 -30.90 -2.00 25.76
N ALA A 93 -29.71 -2.52 25.45
CA ALA A 93 -28.81 -3.09 26.44
C ALA A 93 -28.18 -1.97 27.30
N PRO A 94 -28.16 -2.08 28.64
CA PRO A 94 -27.66 -1.01 29.52
C PRO A 94 -26.21 -0.57 29.29
N GLU A 95 -25.40 -1.43 28.70
CA GLU A 95 -23.99 -1.19 28.36
C GLU A 95 -23.82 -0.26 27.15
N VAL A 96 -24.82 -0.18 26.28
CA VAL A 96 -24.70 0.53 24.99
C VAL A 96 -24.58 2.02 25.22
N PHE A 97 -23.47 2.59 24.74
CA PHE A 97 -23.21 4.02 24.70
C PHE A 97 -23.58 4.62 23.35
N ALA A 98 -23.25 3.93 22.25
CA ALA A 98 -23.60 4.28 20.87
C ALA A 98 -23.72 3.02 20.00
N TRP A 99 -24.40 3.10 18.87
CA TRP A 99 -24.62 1.99 17.94
C TRP A 99 -24.59 2.43 16.47
N GLY A 100 -24.79 1.49 15.54
CA GLY A 100 -24.81 1.78 14.11
C GLY A 100 -23.43 1.77 13.46
N PHE A 101 -22.49 0.99 13.99
CA PHE A 101 -21.14 0.82 13.42
C PHE A 101 -21.04 -0.46 12.60
N ARG A 102 -20.13 -0.53 11.62
CA ARG A 102 -19.83 -1.78 10.90
C ARG A 102 -18.74 -2.56 11.62
N ASN A 103 -17.53 -2.02 11.62
CA ASN A 103 -16.34 -2.60 12.20
C ASN A 103 -15.52 -1.48 12.89
N PRO A 104 -15.99 -0.99 14.06
CA PRO A 104 -15.33 0.05 14.84
C PRO A 104 -14.03 -0.50 15.41
N PHE A 105 -12.96 -0.35 14.63
CA PHE A 105 -11.72 -1.10 14.74
C PHE A 105 -10.86 -0.56 15.89
N ARG A 106 -10.40 0.70 15.77
CA ARG A 106 -9.69 1.39 16.86
C ARG A 106 -10.62 2.35 17.56
N LEU A 107 -10.66 2.27 18.87
CA LEU A 107 -11.30 3.24 19.77
C LEU A 107 -10.22 3.87 20.65
N THR A 108 -10.21 5.19 20.72
CA THR A 108 -9.30 5.98 21.58
C THR A 108 -10.05 7.11 22.25
N VAL A 109 -9.56 7.58 23.38
CA VAL A 109 -10.06 8.78 24.07
C VAL A 109 -8.99 9.84 24.02
N ASP A 110 -9.34 11.04 23.58
CA ASP A 110 -8.47 12.20 23.68
C ASP A 110 -8.32 12.61 25.15
N ARG A 111 -7.11 12.45 25.68
CA ARG A 111 -6.80 12.67 27.10
C ARG A 111 -7.11 14.10 27.56
N ALA A 112 -7.03 15.07 26.64
CA ALA A 112 -7.25 16.48 26.97
C ALA A 112 -8.75 16.85 27.01
N THR A 113 -9.56 16.32 26.10
CA THR A 113 -10.98 16.71 25.96
C THR A 113 -11.97 15.68 26.48
N GLY A 114 -11.57 14.41 26.54
CA GLY A 114 -12.44 13.27 26.79
C GLY A 114 -13.23 12.82 25.56
N ASP A 115 -12.99 13.41 24.38
CA ASP A 115 -13.66 13.00 23.15
C ASP A 115 -13.27 11.57 22.77
N ILE A 116 -14.28 10.77 22.41
CA ILE A 116 -14.10 9.39 21.97
C ILE A 116 -13.99 9.38 20.46
N TRP A 117 -12.91 8.80 19.94
CA TRP A 117 -12.65 8.68 18.52
C TRP A 117 -12.65 7.21 18.11
N VAL A 118 -13.33 6.91 17.00
CA VAL A 118 -13.43 5.57 16.45
C VAL A 118 -13.14 5.60 14.95
N GLY A 119 -12.20 4.76 14.50
CA GLY A 119 -12.11 4.40 13.08
C GLY A 119 -13.06 3.25 12.80
N ASP A 120 -14.06 3.47 11.95
CA ASP A 120 -15.03 2.45 11.54
C ASP A 120 -14.74 2.01 10.10
N VAL A 121 -14.29 0.76 9.94
CA VAL A 121 -13.88 0.24 8.65
C VAL A 121 -15.10 -0.09 7.82
N GLY A 122 -15.17 0.52 6.64
CA GLY A 122 -16.25 0.37 5.66
C GLY A 122 -16.36 -1.02 5.04
N GLU A 123 -17.43 -1.24 4.28
CA GLU A 123 -17.63 -2.47 3.52
C GLU A 123 -16.95 -2.37 2.17
N ASN A 124 -17.47 -1.55 1.26
CA ASN A 124 -17.03 -1.51 -0.13
C ASN A 124 -16.81 -0.09 -0.66
N GLN A 125 -17.41 0.94 -0.09
CA GLN A 125 -17.47 2.28 -0.72
C GLN A 125 -16.87 3.41 0.10
N TRP A 126 -17.02 3.40 1.42
CA TRP A 126 -16.69 4.54 2.27
C TRP A 126 -16.03 4.10 3.57
N GLU A 127 -14.96 4.79 3.94
CA GLU A 127 -14.31 4.64 5.26
C GLU A 127 -14.69 5.82 6.16
N GLU A 128 -14.73 5.58 7.48
CA GLU A 128 -15.21 6.57 8.45
C GLU A 128 -14.26 6.79 9.63
N ILE A 129 -14.14 8.05 10.05
CA ILE A 129 -13.72 8.44 11.39
C ILE A 129 -14.91 9.07 12.10
N ASN A 130 -15.25 8.51 13.26
CA ASN A 130 -16.38 8.92 14.08
C ASN A 130 -15.89 9.57 15.37
N ARG A 131 -16.40 10.77 15.69
CA ARG A 131 -16.32 11.33 17.05
C ARG A 131 -17.59 10.90 17.79
N VAL A 132 -17.44 9.96 18.72
CA VAL A 132 -18.57 9.19 19.27
C VAL A 132 -19.33 9.98 20.33
N GLU A 133 -20.63 10.12 20.12
CA GLU A 133 -21.55 10.81 21.04
C GLU A 133 -22.46 9.82 21.76
N ARG A 134 -22.82 10.15 23.00
CA ARG A 134 -23.73 9.34 23.81
C ARG A 134 -25.10 9.27 23.16
N GLY A 135 -25.54 8.06 22.84
CA GLY A 135 -26.83 7.79 22.20
C GLY A 135 -26.82 7.97 20.68
N GLY A 136 -25.65 8.17 20.07
CA GLY A 136 -25.51 8.28 18.61
C GLY A 136 -25.80 6.97 17.88
N ASN A 137 -26.47 7.07 16.73
CA ASN A 137 -26.69 5.98 15.78
C ASN A 137 -25.93 6.28 14.49
N TYR A 138 -24.80 5.63 14.26
CA TYR A 138 -23.89 5.90 13.13
C TYR A 138 -24.37 5.29 11.81
N GLY A 139 -25.54 4.65 11.79
CA GLY A 139 -26.28 4.40 10.56
C GLY A 139 -26.03 3.06 9.87
N TRP A 140 -25.01 2.28 10.21
CA TRP A 140 -24.83 0.95 9.61
C TRP A 140 -26.03 0.01 9.92
N PRO A 141 -26.56 -0.78 8.97
CA PRO A 141 -26.22 -0.82 7.54
C PRO A 141 -27.16 0.04 6.66
N CYS A 142 -27.98 0.92 7.24
CA CYS A 142 -28.75 1.90 6.48
C CYS A 142 -27.84 2.76 5.60
N ARG A 143 -26.69 3.16 6.16
CA ARG A 143 -25.67 3.97 5.52
C ARG A 143 -24.28 3.34 5.63
N GLU A 144 -23.44 3.69 4.66
CA GLU A 144 -22.00 3.51 4.65
C GLU A 144 -21.39 4.90 4.39
N GLY A 145 -20.72 5.48 5.38
CA GLY A 145 -20.50 6.92 5.45
C GLY A 145 -21.78 7.69 5.75
N ALA A 146 -21.88 8.90 5.21
CA ALA A 146 -23.11 9.70 5.18
C ALA A 146 -24.07 9.29 4.04
N HIS A 147 -23.80 8.16 3.36
CA HIS A 147 -24.46 7.78 2.12
C HIS A 147 -25.35 6.55 2.27
N ASP A 148 -26.49 6.54 1.57
CA ASP A 148 -27.40 5.39 1.52
C ASP A 148 -26.69 4.10 1.06
N TYR A 149 -26.87 3.03 1.83
CA TYR A 149 -26.37 1.69 1.51
C TYR A 149 -27.51 0.68 1.38
N LEU A 150 -28.08 0.21 2.50
CA LEU A 150 -29.26 -0.66 2.52
C LEU A 150 -30.52 0.09 3.01
N SER A 151 -30.64 1.38 2.70
CA SER A 151 -31.74 2.25 3.15
C SER A 151 -33.13 1.78 2.71
N GLN A 152 -33.22 0.97 1.65
CA GLN A 152 -34.48 0.44 1.13
C GLN A 152 -34.86 -0.94 1.70
N ASP A 153 -33.95 -1.61 2.40
CA ASP A 153 -34.22 -2.89 3.07
C ASP A 153 -34.83 -2.61 4.45
N LEU A 154 -36.16 -2.56 4.54
CA LEU A 154 -36.86 -2.23 5.79
C LEU A 154 -36.64 -3.25 6.92
N VAL A 155 -36.10 -4.44 6.63
CA VAL A 155 -35.74 -5.42 7.66
C VAL A 155 -34.41 -5.04 8.31
N LYS A 156 -33.43 -4.62 7.50
CA LYS A 156 -32.09 -4.25 7.97
C LYS A 156 -31.97 -2.79 8.38
N CYS A 157 -32.73 -1.93 7.72
CA CYS A 157 -32.84 -0.50 7.95
C CYS A 157 -34.30 -0.13 8.29
N PRO A 158 -34.75 -0.41 9.53
CA PRO A 158 -36.13 -0.13 9.93
C PRO A 158 -36.45 1.38 10.01
N SER A 159 -35.44 2.24 10.21
CA SER A 159 -35.59 3.69 10.22
C SER A 159 -34.31 4.38 9.75
N PRO A 160 -34.32 5.07 8.61
CA PRO A 160 -33.18 5.87 8.14
C PRO A 160 -33.14 7.29 8.76
N LEU A 161 -33.97 7.58 9.76
CA LEU A 161 -34.04 8.90 10.41
C LEU A 161 -33.20 8.96 11.69
N GLY A 162 -32.65 10.14 11.99
CA GLY A 162 -31.91 10.39 13.24
C GLY A 162 -30.51 9.75 13.27
N LEU A 163 -29.93 9.51 12.09
CA LEU A 163 -28.60 8.94 11.96
C LEU A 163 -27.54 10.04 12.13
N THR A 164 -26.45 9.71 12.80
CA THR A 164 -25.29 10.56 13.05
C THR A 164 -24.31 10.43 11.89
N ASP A 165 -23.88 11.55 11.32
CA ASP A 165 -22.87 11.55 10.26
C ASP A 165 -21.47 11.34 10.84
N PRO A 166 -20.56 10.70 10.08
CA PRO A 166 -19.17 10.58 10.50
C PRO A 166 -18.51 11.95 10.61
N TYR A 167 -17.52 12.07 11.50
CA TYR A 167 -16.74 13.29 11.60
C TYR A 167 -15.94 13.53 10.32
N PHE A 168 -15.41 12.46 9.74
CA PHE A 168 -14.75 12.47 8.45
C PHE A 168 -15.00 11.16 7.72
N GLU A 169 -15.19 11.24 6.41
CA GLU A 169 -15.34 10.08 5.54
C GLU A 169 -14.48 10.21 4.29
N VAL A 170 -14.13 9.08 3.70
CA VAL A 170 -13.47 9.09 2.40
C VAL A 170 -13.94 7.95 1.51
N ARG A 171 -14.23 8.28 0.25
CA ARG A 171 -14.64 7.29 -0.75
C ARG A 171 -13.49 6.42 -1.18
N HIS A 172 -13.79 5.16 -1.46
CA HIS A 172 -12.91 4.26 -2.17
C HIS A 172 -12.72 4.69 -3.64
N ALA A 173 -11.50 4.58 -4.16
CA ALA A 173 -11.25 4.83 -5.59
C ALA A 173 -11.86 3.71 -6.46
N THR A 174 -11.77 2.48 -5.97
CA THR A 174 -12.51 1.29 -6.42
C THR A 174 -12.85 0.45 -5.19
N PRO A 175 -13.84 -0.46 -5.22
CA PRO A 175 -14.20 -1.23 -4.04
C PRO A 175 -13.02 -1.89 -3.33
N ASN A 176 -13.00 -1.87 -2.00
CA ASN A 176 -11.98 -2.48 -1.14
C ASN A 176 -10.55 -1.95 -1.34
N THR A 177 -10.40 -0.64 -1.58
CA THR A 177 -9.07 -0.01 -1.75
C THR A 177 -8.54 0.70 -0.52
N ARG A 178 -9.31 0.73 0.58
CA ARG A 178 -8.96 1.38 1.84
C ARG A 178 -9.40 0.51 3.01
N ALA A 179 -8.85 0.83 4.18
CA ALA A 179 -9.32 0.35 5.47
C ALA A 179 -8.78 1.32 6.53
N MET A 180 -9.56 2.33 6.89
CA MET A 180 -9.14 3.34 7.86
C MET A 180 -9.35 2.81 9.27
N VAL A 181 -8.27 2.35 9.88
CA VAL A 181 -8.33 1.69 11.19
C VAL A 181 -8.51 2.66 12.35
N GLY A 182 -8.37 3.97 12.13
CA GLY A 182 -8.40 5.00 13.16
C GLY A 182 -7.01 5.32 13.74
N GLY A 183 -6.98 6.05 14.85
CA GLY A 183 -5.75 6.50 15.49
C GLY A 183 -5.98 7.40 16.70
N TYR A 184 -5.13 8.41 16.92
CA TYR A 184 -5.05 9.22 18.14
C TYR A 184 -5.05 10.71 17.86
N VAL A 185 -5.56 11.52 18.78
CA VAL A 185 -5.28 12.96 18.79
C VAL A 185 -3.86 13.17 19.30
N TYR A 186 -3.01 13.86 18.54
CA TYR A 186 -1.62 14.09 18.92
C TYR A 186 -1.51 15.09 20.07
N ARG A 187 -0.86 14.66 21.16
CA ARG A 187 -0.64 15.44 22.38
C ARG A 187 0.84 15.62 22.75
N GLY A 188 1.75 15.08 21.93
CA GLY A 188 3.21 15.14 22.12
C GLY A 188 3.84 16.52 21.89
N ALA A 189 4.98 16.77 22.54
CA ALA A 189 5.66 18.05 22.45
C ALA A 189 6.66 18.13 21.28
N ALA A 190 7.07 17.00 20.70
CA ALA A 190 8.13 16.95 19.68
C ALA A 190 7.71 17.56 18.33
N ILE A 191 6.41 17.61 18.03
CA ILE A 191 5.86 18.15 16.78
C ILE A 191 4.77 19.19 17.11
N PRO A 192 5.13 20.42 17.53
CA PRO A 192 4.16 21.41 17.98
C PRO A 192 3.03 21.71 16.98
N GLY A 193 3.31 21.61 15.68
CA GLY A 193 2.34 21.83 14.61
C GLY A 193 1.21 20.79 14.52
N LEU A 194 1.32 19.65 15.20
CA LEU A 194 0.28 18.62 15.24
C LEU A 194 -0.55 18.63 16.52
N GLN A 195 -0.31 19.54 17.46
CA GLN A 195 -1.05 19.58 18.72
C GLN A 195 -2.56 19.66 18.49
N GLY A 196 -3.30 18.68 19.05
CA GLY A 196 -4.75 18.56 18.90
C GLY A 196 -5.22 18.06 17.54
N THR A 197 -4.31 17.65 16.65
CA THR A 197 -4.64 17.08 15.34
C THR A 197 -4.88 15.59 15.46
N TYR A 198 -5.93 15.07 14.82
CA TYR A 198 -6.18 13.63 14.79
C TYR A 198 -5.27 12.97 13.76
N VAL A 199 -4.49 11.97 14.18
CA VAL A 199 -3.61 11.17 13.32
C VAL A 199 -4.21 9.78 13.20
N TYR A 200 -4.39 9.29 11.98
CA TYR A 200 -5.00 7.99 11.71
C TYR A 200 -4.21 7.20 10.67
N ALA A 201 -4.44 5.88 10.64
CA ALA A 201 -3.81 4.98 9.69
C ALA A 201 -4.82 4.36 8.72
N ASP A 202 -4.36 4.09 7.50
CA ASP A 202 -5.03 3.22 6.54
C ASP A 202 -4.19 1.95 6.33
N TYR A 203 -4.80 0.80 6.60
CA TYR A 203 -4.13 -0.50 6.54
C TYR A 203 -3.85 -0.94 5.09
N ILE A 204 -4.78 -0.72 4.16
CA ILE A 204 -4.69 -1.22 2.77
C ILE A 204 -3.74 -0.34 1.95
N GLN A 205 -3.85 0.98 2.09
CA GLN A 205 -2.97 1.94 1.44
C GLN A 205 -1.59 2.02 2.10
N GLN A 206 -1.46 1.53 3.34
CA GLN A 206 -0.23 1.52 4.13
C GLN A 206 0.25 2.95 4.43
N GLU A 207 -0.70 3.83 4.75
CA GLU A 207 -0.51 5.27 4.88
C GLU A 207 -0.94 5.76 6.27
N VAL A 208 -0.29 6.82 6.73
CA VAL A 208 -0.60 7.55 7.95
C VAL A 208 -1.00 8.97 7.54
N TRP A 209 -2.07 9.46 8.13
CA TRP A 209 -2.70 10.72 7.76
C TRP A 209 -2.96 11.58 8.98
N THR A 210 -2.96 12.90 8.80
CA THR A 210 -3.44 13.87 9.77
C THR A 210 -4.75 14.45 9.29
N LEU A 211 -5.73 14.60 10.18
CA LEU A 211 -7.01 15.25 9.96
C LEU A 211 -7.08 16.52 10.81
N ALA A 212 -7.08 17.67 10.14
CA ALA A 212 -7.15 18.98 10.78
C ALA A 212 -8.16 19.88 10.09
N THR A 213 -8.74 20.83 10.83
CA THR A 213 -9.54 21.88 10.24
C THR A 213 -8.63 22.95 9.63
N ASP A 214 -8.87 23.33 8.39
CA ASP A 214 -8.13 24.41 7.72
C ASP A 214 -8.63 25.80 8.12
N ALA A 215 -7.99 26.86 7.59
CA ALA A 215 -8.33 28.24 7.91
C ALA A 215 -9.76 28.66 7.49
N THR A 216 -10.43 27.86 6.65
CA THR A 216 -11.82 28.11 6.23
C THR A 216 -12.85 27.38 7.10
N GLY A 217 -12.40 26.53 8.02
CA GLY A 217 -13.28 25.67 8.82
C GLY A 217 -13.56 24.31 8.19
N ALA A 218 -12.98 23.99 7.03
CA ALA A 218 -13.15 22.71 6.36
C ALA A 218 -12.17 21.66 6.91
N LEU A 219 -12.61 20.41 7.01
CA LEU A 219 -11.71 19.30 7.36
C LEU A 219 -10.77 18.98 6.19
N ARG A 220 -9.50 18.86 6.50
CA ARG A 220 -8.44 18.53 5.56
C ARG A 220 -7.64 17.34 6.08
N SER A 221 -7.65 16.26 5.30
CA SER A 221 -6.74 15.15 5.51
C SER A 221 -5.43 15.36 4.73
N THR A 222 -4.29 15.11 5.36
CA THR A 222 -2.94 15.29 4.79
C THR A 222 -2.08 14.06 5.05
N LEU A 223 -1.43 13.54 4.00
CA LEU A 223 -0.60 12.35 4.06
C LEU A 223 0.72 12.66 4.80
N VAL A 224 1.05 11.83 5.78
CA VAL A 224 2.22 11.99 6.66
C VAL A 224 3.44 11.24 6.16
N ASN A 225 3.25 10.02 5.65
CA ASN A 225 4.33 9.13 5.19
C ASN A 225 4.33 8.96 3.66
N PRO A 226 4.34 10.03 2.83
CA PRO A 226 4.23 9.87 1.39
C PRO A 226 5.30 8.93 0.84
N SER A 227 6.50 8.94 1.43
CA SER A 227 7.62 8.12 0.96
C SER A 227 7.83 6.82 1.75
N GLY A 228 6.79 6.36 2.44
CA GLY A 228 6.89 5.26 3.38
C GLY A 228 7.46 5.69 4.74
N PRO A 229 7.70 4.72 5.64
CA PRO A 229 7.57 3.28 5.46
C PRO A 229 6.12 2.85 5.15
N ASN A 230 5.98 1.75 4.39
CA ASN A 230 4.70 1.14 4.05
C ASN A 230 4.56 -0.15 4.89
N GLY A 231 3.89 -0.05 6.04
CA GLY A 231 3.87 -1.12 7.04
C GLY A 231 2.61 -1.99 7.05
N ALA A 232 1.59 -1.65 6.24
CA ALA A 232 0.19 -2.04 6.48
C ALA A 232 -0.19 -1.82 7.94
N PHE A 233 -0.39 -0.55 8.28
CA PHE A 233 -0.51 -0.12 9.66
C PHE A 233 -1.82 -0.61 10.27
N GLY A 234 -1.75 -1.68 11.06
CA GLY A 234 -2.90 -2.26 11.75
C GLY A 234 -3.37 -1.42 12.94
N GLY A 235 -2.63 -0.39 13.31
CA GLY A 235 -3.01 0.55 14.34
C GLY A 235 -1.90 1.55 14.62
N LEU A 236 -2.26 2.56 15.43
CA LEU A 236 -1.33 3.48 16.05
C LEU A 236 -1.23 3.20 17.55
N ALA A 237 -0.22 3.76 18.21
CA ALA A 237 -0.05 3.79 19.65
C ALA A 237 0.41 5.18 20.09
N GLU A 238 0.19 5.50 21.36
CA GLU A 238 0.61 6.74 22.01
C GLU A 238 1.46 6.35 23.24
N ASP A 239 2.59 7.03 23.47
CA ASP A 239 3.37 6.88 24.71
C ASP A 239 2.92 7.86 25.81
N ASP A 240 3.57 7.79 26.98
CA ASP A 240 3.23 8.65 28.12
C ASP A 240 3.52 10.14 27.87
N ASP A 241 4.37 10.46 26.89
CA ASP A 241 4.69 11.83 26.48
C ASP A 241 3.72 12.35 25.41
N GLY A 242 2.78 11.53 24.94
CA GLY A 242 1.80 11.88 23.90
C GLY A 242 2.35 11.75 22.47
N GLU A 243 3.52 11.13 22.30
CA GLU A 243 4.09 10.88 20.98
C GLU A 243 3.45 9.66 20.33
N ILE A 244 3.27 9.72 19.01
CA ILE A 244 2.55 8.69 18.25
C ILE A 244 3.50 7.74 17.54
N TYR A 245 3.13 6.46 17.54
CA TYR A 245 3.81 5.38 16.85
C TYR A 245 2.84 4.64 15.92
N ALA A 246 3.32 4.19 14.76
CA ALA A 246 2.58 3.34 13.84
C ALA A 246 3.09 1.89 13.93
N LEU A 247 2.16 0.93 13.93
CA LEU A 247 2.43 -0.49 14.09
C LEU A 247 2.36 -1.20 12.74
N GLY A 248 3.50 -1.57 12.17
CA GLY A 248 3.58 -2.23 10.86
C GLY A 248 3.30 -3.73 10.96
N THR A 249 2.10 -4.15 10.56
CA THR A 249 1.68 -5.56 10.65
C THR A 249 2.42 -6.46 9.67
N LEU A 250 2.80 -5.94 8.50
CA LEU A 250 3.55 -6.74 7.52
C LEU A 250 5.05 -6.79 7.83
N THR A 251 5.62 -5.67 8.30
CA THR A 251 7.07 -5.56 8.51
C THR A 251 7.51 -6.01 9.91
N ASN A 252 6.57 -6.13 10.86
CA ASN A 252 6.83 -6.37 12.29
C ASN A 252 7.66 -5.26 12.96
N ASP A 253 7.58 -4.03 12.44
CA ASP A 253 8.27 -2.87 13.00
C ASP A 253 7.31 -1.92 13.74
N VAL A 254 7.89 -1.12 14.64
CA VAL A 254 7.24 0.02 15.28
C VAL A 254 7.91 1.30 14.78
N TYR A 255 7.11 2.21 14.21
CA TYR A 255 7.61 3.44 13.61
C TYR A 255 7.20 4.64 14.45
N LYS A 256 8.14 5.48 14.87
CA LYS A 256 7.84 6.72 15.58
C LYS A 256 7.51 7.84 14.58
N LEU A 257 6.43 8.57 14.83
CA LEU A 257 6.13 9.80 14.10
C LEU A 257 7.10 10.90 14.53
N VAL A 258 7.78 11.52 13.56
CA VAL A 258 8.77 12.58 13.80
C VAL A 258 8.53 13.77 12.87
N ALA A 259 9.00 14.96 13.27
CA ALA A 259 8.97 16.13 12.40
C ALA A 259 9.85 15.91 11.16
N ALA A 260 9.39 16.40 10.00
CA ALA A 260 10.15 16.32 8.77
C ALA A 260 11.44 17.16 8.85
N ALA A 261 12.58 16.56 8.49
CA ALA A 261 13.85 17.27 8.35
C ALA A 261 14.00 17.86 6.92
N PRO A 262 14.74 18.97 6.73
CA PRO A 262 15.11 19.43 5.38
C PRO A 262 15.85 18.33 4.61
N GLY A 263 15.44 18.07 3.37
CA GLY A 263 15.99 16.96 2.55
C GLY A 263 15.34 15.60 2.82
N ALA A 264 14.49 15.51 3.84
CA ALA A 264 13.62 14.36 4.02
C ALA A 264 12.67 14.24 2.83
N PRO A 265 12.14 13.04 2.56
CA PRO A 265 11.34 12.81 1.37
C PRO A 265 10.13 13.74 1.19
N SER A 266 9.63 14.36 2.26
CA SER A 266 8.52 15.33 2.25
C SER A 266 8.88 16.72 1.68
N SER A 267 10.16 17.10 1.49
CA SER A 267 10.59 18.44 1.03
C SER A 267 11.17 18.49 -0.39
N PHE A 268 10.75 17.60 -1.29
CA PHE A 268 11.32 17.44 -2.63
C PHE A 268 10.85 18.53 -3.64
N PRO A 269 11.65 18.93 -4.66
CA PRO A 269 11.30 20.04 -5.55
C PRO A 269 9.96 19.88 -6.28
N ASP A 270 9.16 20.94 -6.34
CA ASP A 270 7.82 20.97 -6.96
C ASP A 270 7.83 20.89 -8.49
N ARG A 271 8.97 21.20 -9.10
CA ARG A 271 9.20 21.21 -10.56
C ARG A 271 10.37 20.32 -10.92
N LEU A 272 10.24 19.57 -12.03
CA LEU A 272 11.29 18.67 -12.50
C LEU A 272 12.56 19.45 -12.87
N SER A 273 12.42 20.62 -13.50
CA SER A 273 13.53 21.53 -13.82
C SER A 273 14.38 21.96 -12.61
N LYS A 274 13.86 21.87 -11.39
CA LYS A 274 14.55 22.24 -10.14
C LYS A 274 15.27 21.08 -9.45
N THR A 275 15.20 19.86 -10.02
CA THR A 275 15.76 18.66 -9.39
C THR A 275 17.26 18.47 -9.63
N GLY A 276 17.84 19.17 -10.60
CA GLY A 276 19.21 18.94 -11.07
C GLY A 276 19.38 17.65 -11.90
N CYS A 277 18.34 16.84 -12.03
CA CYS A 277 18.33 15.58 -12.78
C CYS A 277 18.15 15.78 -14.30
N VAL A 278 17.74 16.98 -14.71
CA VAL A 278 17.42 17.34 -16.08
C VAL A 278 18.02 18.71 -16.40
N GLU A 279 18.16 19.02 -17.69
CA GLU A 279 18.58 20.36 -18.13
C GLU A 279 17.48 21.39 -17.81
N PRO A 280 17.71 22.42 -16.97
CA PRO A 280 16.65 23.32 -16.50
C PRO A 280 15.91 24.07 -17.62
N ALA A 281 16.62 24.39 -18.70
CA ALA A 281 16.06 25.06 -19.88
C ALA A 281 15.41 24.10 -20.89
N ALA A 282 15.62 22.79 -20.74
CA ALA A 282 15.03 21.75 -21.58
C ALA A 282 14.78 20.46 -20.77
N PRO A 283 13.82 20.45 -19.82
CA PRO A 283 13.67 19.39 -18.83
C PRO A 283 13.44 17.98 -19.39
N ALA A 284 13.14 17.85 -20.70
CA ALA A 284 12.95 16.57 -21.36
C ALA A 284 14.29 15.85 -21.65
N ARG A 285 15.42 16.54 -21.45
CA ARG A 285 16.77 16.02 -21.59
C ARG A 285 17.38 15.83 -20.20
N PHE A 286 17.96 14.65 -19.97
CA PHE A 286 18.72 14.42 -18.75
C PHE A 286 19.91 15.36 -18.66
N ALA A 287 20.25 15.76 -17.44
CA ALA A 287 21.43 16.57 -17.18
C ALA A 287 22.70 15.81 -17.58
N SER A 288 23.74 16.53 -17.97
CA SER A 288 25.03 15.93 -18.39
C SER A 288 25.67 14.94 -17.40
N GLY A 289 25.40 15.07 -16.09
CA GLY A 289 25.86 14.16 -15.05
C GLY A 289 25.07 12.85 -14.92
N VAL A 290 24.01 12.68 -15.72
CA VAL A 290 23.16 11.47 -15.70
C VAL A 290 23.63 10.49 -16.77
N VAL A 291 23.95 9.27 -16.35
CA VAL A 291 24.35 8.19 -17.25
C VAL A 291 23.11 7.51 -17.84
N PRO A 292 22.90 7.55 -19.18
CA PRO A 292 21.78 6.88 -19.80
C PRO A 292 21.99 5.36 -19.80
N TYR A 293 20.90 4.61 -19.65
CA TYR A 293 20.91 3.15 -19.77
C TYR A 293 19.61 2.58 -20.35
N THR A 294 19.70 1.35 -20.84
CA THR A 294 18.57 0.52 -21.28
C THR A 294 18.62 -0.84 -20.58
N VAL A 295 17.50 -1.56 -20.65
CA VAL A 295 17.33 -2.88 -20.05
C VAL A 295 16.94 -3.88 -21.14
N GLN A 296 17.41 -5.13 -21.03
CA GLN A 296 17.06 -6.20 -21.98
C GLN A 296 15.55 -6.50 -21.98
N ALA A 297 14.93 -6.53 -20.81
CA ALA A 297 13.50 -6.78 -20.62
C ALA A 297 12.83 -5.58 -19.96
N SER A 298 12.14 -4.78 -20.77
CA SER A 298 11.40 -3.61 -20.30
C SER A 298 10.01 -4.02 -19.77
N PHE A 299 9.65 -3.56 -18.57
CA PHE A 299 8.32 -3.78 -18.02
C PHE A 299 7.23 -3.03 -18.83
N TRP A 300 6.01 -3.56 -18.81
CA TRP A 300 4.83 -2.98 -19.45
C TRP A 300 4.35 -1.71 -18.76
N SER A 301 3.96 -0.71 -19.55
CA SER A 301 3.39 0.55 -19.04
C SER A 301 2.45 1.17 -20.07
N ASP A 302 1.40 0.45 -20.43
CA ASP A 302 0.33 0.90 -21.32
C ASP A 302 0.82 1.54 -22.63
N GLY A 303 1.79 0.88 -23.27
CA GLY A 303 2.36 1.28 -24.56
C GLY A 303 3.32 2.47 -24.52
N ALA A 304 3.65 3.03 -23.35
CA ALA A 304 4.62 4.13 -23.26
C ALA A 304 6.07 3.64 -23.50
N SER A 305 6.82 4.39 -24.31
CA SER A 305 8.27 4.25 -24.43
C SER A 305 8.94 4.83 -23.19
N LYS A 306 10.19 4.40 -22.94
CA LYS A 306 10.90 4.73 -21.70
C LYS A 306 12.35 5.07 -21.98
N SER A 307 12.79 6.26 -21.56
CA SER A 307 14.20 6.59 -21.40
C SER A 307 14.56 6.49 -19.92
N ARG A 308 15.81 6.11 -19.61
CA ARG A 308 16.27 5.88 -18.23
C ARG A 308 17.63 6.51 -18.01
N GLY A 309 17.85 6.98 -16.80
CA GLY A 309 19.08 7.61 -16.37
C GLY A 309 19.49 7.16 -14.97
N LEU A 310 20.78 7.20 -14.70
CA LEU A 310 21.37 6.92 -13.39
C LEU A 310 22.29 8.09 -13.01
N ALA A 311 22.07 8.68 -11.85
CA ALA A 311 22.96 9.67 -11.26
C ALA A 311 23.49 9.14 -9.92
N LEU A 312 24.79 9.33 -9.69
CA LEU A 312 25.47 9.01 -8.43
C LEU A 312 26.07 10.29 -7.86
N PRO A 313 26.29 10.37 -6.53
CA PRO A 313 27.13 11.42 -5.96
C PRO A 313 28.55 11.38 -6.52
N ASP A 314 29.21 12.53 -6.55
CA ASP A 314 30.59 12.66 -7.03
C ASP A 314 31.54 11.71 -6.28
N GLY A 315 32.29 10.92 -7.05
CA GLY A 315 33.27 9.96 -6.51
C GLY A 315 32.67 8.70 -5.88
N ALA A 316 31.34 8.56 -5.86
CA ALA A 316 30.68 7.36 -5.35
C ALA A 316 30.64 6.25 -6.42
N THR A 317 30.58 5.00 -5.96
CA THR A 317 30.64 3.80 -6.82
C THR A 317 29.54 2.81 -6.49
N ILE A 318 29.16 2.01 -7.47
CA ILE A 318 28.13 0.97 -7.42
C ILE A 318 28.72 -0.34 -6.88
N GLY A 319 28.07 -0.91 -5.86
CA GLY A 319 28.29 -2.29 -5.46
C GLY A 319 27.48 -3.27 -6.32
N VAL A 320 27.92 -4.53 -6.42
CA VAL A 320 27.18 -5.59 -7.10
C VAL A 320 26.96 -6.73 -6.12
N THR A 321 25.71 -7.11 -5.89
CA THR A 321 25.38 -8.22 -4.98
C THR A 321 25.72 -9.57 -5.61
N PRO A 322 25.76 -10.68 -4.84
CA PRO A 322 25.95 -12.02 -5.40
C PRO A 322 24.91 -12.41 -6.46
N GLU A 323 23.70 -11.87 -6.36
CA GLU A 323 22.60 -12.07 -7.33
C GLU A 323 22.76 -11.22 -8.59
N GLY A 324 23.70 -10.27 -8.61
CA GLY A 324 23.95 -9.35 -9.70
C GLY A 324 23.14 -8.05 -9.64
N ASP A 325 22.40 -7.82 -8.56
CA ASP A 325 21.67 -6.57 -8.33
C ASP A 325 22.68 -5.43 -8.03
N PHE A 326 22.39 -4.21 -8.49
CA PHE A 326 23.24 -3.05 -8.20
C PHE A 326 22.88 -2.45 -6.84
N ASP A 327 23.87 -2.30 -5.95
CA ASP A 327 23.75 -1.56 -4.69
C ASP A 327 24.27 -0.13 -4.89
N LEU A 328 23.34 0.81 -5.07
CA LEU A 328 23.67 2.20 -5.39
C LEU A 328 23.91 3.04 -4.14
N PRO A 329 24.98 3.84 -4.03
CA PRO A 329 25.31 4.60 -2.82
C PRO A 329 24.21 5.61 -2.40
N ILE A 330 24.22 6.02 -1.13
CA ILE A 330 23.38 7.12 -0.61
C ILE A 330 23.51 8.36 -1.51
N GLY A 331 22.40 9.03 -1.81
CA GLY A 331 22.34 10.17 -2.72
C GLY A 331 22.16 9.80 -4.20
N SER A 332 22.10 8.50 -4.54
CA SER A 332 21.85 8.07 -5.93
C SER A 332 20.42 8.35 -6.37
N VAL A 333 20.25 8.68 -7.65
CA VAL A 333 18.95 8.88 -8.29
C VAL A 333 18.82 7.99 -9.53
N VAL A 334 17.74 7.22 -9.60
CA VAL A 334 17.35 6.45 -10.77
C VAL A 334 16.17 7.14 -11.44
N LEU A 335 16.32 7.48 -12.71
CA LEU A 335 15.39 8.27 -13.49
C LEU A 335 14.69 7.40 -14.53
N LYS A 336 13.41 7.65 -14.73
CA LYS A 336 12.62 7.03 -15.80
C LYS A 336 11.63 8.02 -16.36
N GLN A 337 11.77 8.36 -17.64
CA GLN A 337 10.84 9.22 -18.35
C GLN A 337 10.00 8.37 -19.29
N PHE A 338 8.68 8.50 -19.17
CA PHE A 338 7.69 7.81 -19.97
C PHE A 338 7.20 8.75 -21.06
N GLU A 339 7.15 8.24 -22.28
CA GLU A 339 6.82 9.00 -23.46
C GLU A 339 5.72 8.31 -24.27
N ARG A 340 4.87 9.13 -24.91
CA ARG A 340 3.84 8.66 -25.85
C ARG A 340 3.78 9.63 -27.03
N GLY A 341 3.82 9.09 -28.24
CA GLY A 341 3.89 9.91 -29.46
C GLY A 341 5.11 10.83 -29.52
N GLY A 342 6.24 10.43 -28.91
CA GLY A 342 7.47 11.22 -28.84
C GLY A 342 7.43 12.41 -27.88
N ARG A 343 6.43 12.49 -27.00
CA ARG A 343 6.34 13.52 -25.95
C ARG A 343 6.36 12.88 -24.57
N PRO A 344 7.06 13.48 -23.60
CA PRO A 344 7.05 12.99 -22.23
C PRO A 344 5.68 13.25 -21.58
N ILE A 345 5.21 12.27 -20.83
CA ILE A 345 3.94 12.34 -20.08
C ILE A 345 4.16 12.22 -18.58
N GLU A 346 5.22 11.51 -18.18
CA GLU A 346 5.57 11.28 -16.79
C GLU A 346 7.09 11.15 -16.64
N THR A 347 7.64 11.70 -15.56
CA THR A 347 9.01 11.39 -15.12
C THR A 347 8.97 10.86 -13.69
N ARG A 348 9.57 9.69 -13.45
CA ARG A 348 9.77 9.13 -12.11
C ARG A 348 11.23 9.25 -11.70
N LEU A 349 11.44 9.71 -10.47
CA LEU A 349 12.74 9.66 -9.80
C LEU A 349 12.62 8.68 -8.63
N LEU A 350 13.58 7.77 -8.51
CA LEU A 350 13.74 6.93 -7.34
C LEU A 350 15.05 7.35 -6.66
N VAL A 351 14.97 7.89 -5.45
CA VAL A 351 16.09 8.55 -4.76
C VAL A 351 16.47 7.75 -3.52
N ARG A 352 17.77 7.51 -3.32
CA ARG A 352 18.32 7.00 -2.06
C ARG A 352 18.69 8.19 -1.18
N HIS A 353 17.96 8.40 -0.10
CA HIS A 353 18.13 9.54 0.79
C HIS A 353 19.28 9.36 1.77
N ASP A 354 19.64 10.44 2.48
CA ASP A 354 20.74 10.50 3.44
C ASP A 354 20.59 9.53 4.62
N ASP A 355 19.35 9.15 4.94
CA ASP A 355 19.01 8.13 5.94
C ASP A 355 19.21 6.69 5.42
N GLY A 356 19.56 6.52 4.14
CA GLY A 356 19.74 5.24 3.47
C GLY A 356 18.46 4.65 2.88
N GLU A 357 17.29 5.25 3.14
CA GLU A 357 16.00 4.79 2.62
C GLU A 357 15.73 5.29 1.19
N TRP A 358 14.76 4.65 0.54
CA TRP A 358 14.40 4.92 -0.84
C TRP A 358 13.01 5.54 -0.95
N ALA A 359 12.87 6.52 -1.83
CA ALA A 359 11.59 7.15 -2.12
C ALA A 359 11.39 7.35 -3.64
N GLY A 360 10.18 7.07 -4.10
CA GLY A 360 9.75 7.38 -5.47
C GLY A 360 9.07 8.75 -5.56
N TYR A 361 9.33 9.50 -6.63
CA TYR A 361 8.75 10.80 -6.93
C TYR A 361 8.21 10.80 -8.34
N THR A 362 6.91 11.08 -8.46
CA THR A 362 6.21 11.10 -9.74
C THR A 362 5.97 12.53 -10.17
N TYR A 363 6.52 12.91 -11.32
CA TYR A 363 6.28 14.19 -11.98
C TYR A 363 5.35 14.00 -13.18
N ALA A 364 4.27 14.77 -13.22
CA ALA A 364 3.38 14.81 -14.37
C ALA A 364 3.72 16.00 -15.27
N TRP A 365 3.94 15.73 -16.55
CA TRP A 365 4.31 16.77 -17.51
C TRP A 365 3.17 17.76 -17.76
N LEU A 366 3.53 19.03 -17.96
CA LEU A 366 2.62 20.06 -18.44
C LEU A 366 2.24 19.78 -19.90
N ASP A 367 1.04 20.19 -20.31
CA ASP A 367 0.52 19.92 -21.66
C ASP A 367 1.38 20.55 -22.77
N ASP A 368 2.08 21.65 -22.47
CA ASP A 368 3.01 22.32 -23.37
C ASP A 368 4.40 21.67 -23.42
N GLY A 369 4.68 20.70 -22.54
CA GLY A 369 5.96 19.98 -22.46
C GLY A 369 7.12 20.84 -21.94
N THR A 370 6.86 21.99 -21.31
CA THR A 370 7.91 22.90 -20.84
C THR A 370 8.57 22.45 -19.54
N ASP A 371 7.82 21.77 -18.67
CA ASP A 371 8.28 21.23 -17.39
C ASP A 371 7.31 20.14 -16.89
N ALA A 372 7.58 19.59 -15.71
CA ALA A 372 6.70 18.66 -15.03
C ALA A 372 6.52 19.02 -13.54
N VAL A 373 5.35 18.68 -12.99
CA VAL A 373 4.94 19.03 -11.63
C VAL A 373 4.97 17.79 -10.75
N LEU A 374 5.59 17.92 -9.57
CA LEU A 374 5.58 16.84 -8.58
C LEU A 374 4.16 16.58 -8.07
N LEU A 375 3.74 15.32 -8.11
CA LEU A 375 2.46 14.90 -7.55
C LEU A 375 2.60 14.61 -6.05
N THR A 376 1.57 14.99 -5.29
CA THR A 376 1.47 14.74 -3.84
C THR A 376 0.80 13.40 -3.50
N GLY A 377 0.18 12.76 -4.49
CA GLY A 377 -0.51 11.48 -4.35
C GLY A 377 -0.65 10.78 -5.70
N GLY A 378 -1.25 9.60 -5.69
CA GLY A 378 -1.54 8.84 -6.92
C GLY A 378 -2.81 9.36 -7.57
N GLU A 379 -2.81 9.47 -8.90
CA GLU A 379 -3.97 9.95 -9.64
C GLU A 379 -4.11 9.28 -11.00
N ARG A 380 -5.35 9.27 -11.52
CA ARG A 380 -5.68 8.81 -12.87
C ARG A 380 -6.23 9.97 -13.68
N ARG A 381 -5.59 10.26 -14.81
CA ARG A 381 -6.04 11.29 -15.75
C ARG A 381 -5.61 10.96 -17.17
N GLN A 382 -6.08 11.75 -18.14
CA GLN A 382 -5.60 11.63 -19.52
C GLN A 382 -4.17 12.16 -19.62
N ALA A 383 -3.29 11.40 -20.27
CA ALA A 383 -1.93 11.84 -20.58
C ALA A 383 -1.48 11.27 -21.94
N GLY A 384 -0.99 12.12 -22.83
CA GLY A 384 -0.64 11.72 -24.19
C GLY A 384 -1.80 11.09 -24.98
N GLY A 385 -3.05 11.52 -24.71
CA GLY A 385 -4.24 11.09 -25.43
C GLY A 385 -4.88 9.76 -25.00
N ALA A 386 -4.45 9.16 -23.88
CA ALA A 386 -5.14 8.01 -23.29
C ALA A 386 -5.09 8.05 -21.75
N PRO A 387 -5.93 7.26 -21.06
CA PRO A 387 -5.86 7.12 -19.60
C PRO A 387 -4.45 6.73 -19.16
N TRP A 388 -4.00 7.35 -18.06
CA TRP A 388 -2.71 7.07 -17.45
C TRP A 388 -2.85 7.09 -15.93
N HIS A 389 -2.16 6.15 -15.26
CA HIS A 389 -2.07 6.10 -13.80
C HIS A 389 -0.70 6.62 -13.37
N PHE A 390 -0.69 7.78 -12.72
CA PHE A 390 0.47 8.31 -12.04
C PHE A 390 0.52 7.69 -10.64
N PRO A 391 1.52 6.86 -10.31
CA PRO A 391 1.57 6.23 -9.01
C PRO A 391 1.89 7.26 -7.94
N SER A 392 1.25 7.08 -6.77
CA SER A 392 1.70 7.73 -5.55
C SER A 392 3.12 7.25 -5.21
N ARG A 393 3.74 7.97 -4.27
CA ARG A 393 5.02 7.57 -3.71
C ARG A 393 4.91 6.23 -2.95
N SER A 394 3.83 6.01 -2.21
CA SER A 394 3.51 4.73 -1.54
C SER A 394 3.34 3.59 -2.55
N GLU A 395 2.66 3.82 -3.68
CA GLU A 395 2.49 2.86 -4.76
C GLU A 395 3.81 2.48 -5.43
N CYS A 396 4.75 3.43 -5.60
CA CYS A 396 6.10 3.11 -6.06
C CYS A 396 6.77 2.08 -5.13
N MET A 397 6.69 2.31 -3.82
CA MET A 397 7.36 1.47 -2.84
C MET A 397 6.73 0.09 -2.65
N ARG A 398 5.52 -0.17 -3.20
CA ARG A 398 4.91 -1.51 -3.24
C ARG A 398 5.71 -2.50 -4.09
N CYS A 399 6.41 -2.05 -5.14
CA CYS A 399 7.26 -2.92 -5.96
C CYS A 399 8.74 -2.75 -5.62
N HIS A 400 9.14 -1.55 -5.19
CA HIS A 400 10.52 -1.21 -4.84
C HIS A 400 10.85 -1.65 -3.40
N THR A 401 10.67 -2.94 -3.11
CA THR A 401 10.91 -3.54 -1.78
C THR A 401 12.40 -3.79 -1.52
N LYS A 402 12.78 -3.97 -0.25
CA LYS A 402 14.16 -4.35 0.11
C LYS A 402 14.55 -5.68 -0.51
N GLY A 403 13.67 -6.68 -0.48
CA GLY A 403 13.94 -7.98 -1.10
C GLY A 403 14.09 -7.94 -2.61
N ALA A 404 13.49 -6.96 -3.29
CA ALA A 404 13.69 -6.70 -4.72
C ALA A 404 14.91 -5.82 -5.04
N GLY A 405 15.76 -5.52 -4.05
CA GLY A 405 16.96 -4.69 -4.24
C GLY A 405 16.68 -3.19 -4.38
N ARG A 406 15.43 -2.75 -4.17
CA ARG A 406 14.93 -1.36 -4.37
C ARG A 406 15.02 -0.85 -5.81
N THR A 407 16.09 -1.07 -6.57
CA THR A 407 16.27 -0.56 -7.93
C THR A 407 15.87 -1.57 -8.98
N LEU A 408 14.59 -1.58 -9.35
CA LEU A 408 14.06 -2.54 -10.33
C LEU A 408 14.72 -2.37 -11.72
N GLY A 409 15.47 -3.38 -12.15
CA GLY A 409 16.09 -3.47 -13.47
C GLY A 409 17.53 -2.92 -13.58
N LEU A 410 18.11 -2.42 -12.49
CA LEU A 410 19.55 -2.16 -12.41
C LEU A 410 20.24 -3.39 -11.84
N GLU A 411 20.53 -4.33 -12.73
CA GLU A 411 21.23 -5.59 -12.43
C GLU A 411 22.11 -5.97 -13.64
N LEU A 412 23.11 -6.81 -13.40
CA LEU A 412 24.02 -7.28 -14.45
C LEU A 412 23.24 -7.86 -15.64
N ALA A 413 22.26 -8.73 -15.39
CA ALA A 413 21.53 -9.44 -16.45
C ALA A 413 20.68 -8.51 -17.34
N GLN A 414 20.17 -7.40 -16.79
CA GLN A 414 19.39 -6.40 -17.52
C GLN A 414 20.27 -5.43 -18.32
N LEU A 415 21.44 -5.08 -17.79
CA LEU A 415 22.34 -4.11 -18.43
C LEU A 415 23.36 -4.76 -19.37
N ASN A 416 23.48 -6.09 -19.36
CA ASN A 416 24.38 -6.80 -20.27
C ASN A 416 23.88 -6.78 -21.72
N GLY A 417 24.18 -5.70 -22.43
CA GLY A 417 23.92 -5.52 -23.85
C GLY A 417 24.42 -4.16 -24.32
N ASP A 418 24.36 -3.94 -25.62
CA ASP A 418 24.93 -2.75 -26.24
C ASP A 418 23.96 -1.54 -26.19
N LEU A 419 24.53 -0.36 -25.99
CA LEU A 419 23.84 0.92 -26.07
C LEU A 419 24.55 1.85 -27.05
N VAL A 420 23.77 2.64 -27.78
CA VAL A 420 24.28 3.77 -28.58
C VAL A 420 24.41 4.99 -27.67
N TYR A 421 25.64 5.41 -27.40
CA TYR A 421 25.93 6.64 -26.67
C TYR A 421 25.91 7.83 -27.62
N ALA A 422 24.76 8.49 -27.72
CA ALA A 422 24.48 9.53 -28.71
C ALA A 422 25.51 10.67 -28.71
N ALA A 423 26.02 11.07 -27.54
CA ALA A 423 27.01 12.14 -27.42
C ALA A 423 28.33 11.84 -28.15
N THR A 424 28.71 10.56 -28.26
CA THR A 424 29.96 10.13 -28.92
C THR A 424 29.72 9.29 -30.17
N ASN A 425 28.45 8.97 -30.48
CA ASN A 425 28.04 8.03 -31.51
C ASN A 425 28.77 6.66 -31.42
N ARG A 426 29.06 6.22 -30.19
CA ARG A 426 29.74 4.92 -29.94
C ARG A 426 28.72 3.88 -29.55
N ILE A 427 28.97 2.64 -29.96
CA ILE A 427 28.22 1.47 -29.53
C ILE A 427 29.14 0.66 -28.62
N SER A 428 28.69 0.37 -27.41
CA SER A 428 29.43 -0.47 -26.47
C SER A 428 28.48 -1.15 -25.50
N ASN A 429 28.94 -2.27 -24.95
CA ASN A 429 28.23 -2.94 -23.87
C ASN A 429 28.15 -1.99 -22.66
N GLN A 430 26.96 -1.89 -22.07
CA GLN A 430 26.74 -0.94 -20.98
C GLN A 430 27.57 -1.28 -19.74
N LEU A 431 27.74 -2.57 -19.40
CA LEU A 431 28.56 -2.98 -18.26
C LEU A 431 30.04 -2.63 -18.46
N ALA A 432 30.58 -2.92 -19.65
CA ALA A 432 31.94 -2.50 -19.99
C ALA A 432 32.10 -0.98 -19.97
N THR A 433 31.08 -0.25 -20.39
CA THR A 433 31.09 1.22 -20.35
C THR A 433 31.11 1.72 -18.91
N LEU A 434 30.23 1.22 -18.04
CA LEU A 434 30.17 1.58 -16.62
C LEU A 434 31.49 1.25 -15.89
N GLU A 435 32.09 0.10 -16.18
CA GLU A 435 33.42 -0.27 -15.67
C GLU A 435 34.52 0.68 -16.18
N HIS A 436 34.52 0.99 -17.48
CA HIS A 436 35.51 1.87 -18.10
C HIS A 436 35.49 3.29 -17.51
N ILE A 437 34.31 3.83 -17.18
CA ILE A 437 34.16 5.14 -16.55
C ILE A 437 34.31 5.09 -15.01
N GLY A 438 34.67 3.94 -14.45
CA GLY A 438 34.99 3.78 -13.03
C GLY A 438 33.79 3.78 -12.09
N LEU A 439 32.59 3.42 -12.56
CA LEU A 439 31.39 3.46 -11.72
C LEU A 439 31.21 2.25 -10.80
N PHE A 440 31.94 1.15 -10.98
CA PHE A 440 31.87 0.00 -10.06
C PHE A 440 32.91 0.10 -8.94
N ALA A 441 32.52 -0.30 -7.73
CA ALA A 441 33.39 -0.30 -6.55
C ALA A 441 34.53 -1.33 -6.66
N ALA A 442 34.32 -2.37 -7.47
CA ALA A 442 35.31 -3.39 -7.81
C ALA A 442 35.17 -3.77 -9.29
N PRO A 443 36.23 -4.28 -9.94
CA PRO A 443 36.12 -4.83 -11.29
C PRO A 443 35.05 -5.90 -11.38
N LEU A 444 34.41 -6.02 -12.55
CA LEU A 444 33.44 -7.08 -12.80
C LEU A 444 34.13 -8.44 -12.68
N ALA A 445 33.41 -9.42 -12.12
CA ALA A 445 33.96 -10.76 -11.88
C ALA A 445 34.34 -11.50 -13.18
N ALA A 446 33.78 -11.09 -14.31
CA ALA A 446 34.03 -11.64 -15.63
C ALA A 446 33.73 -10.57 -16.70
N PRO A 447 34.29 -10.71 -17.92
CA PRO A 447 33.91 -9.85 -19.04
C PRO A 447 32.43 -10.03 -19.42
N PRO A 448 31.79 -9.04 -20.08
CA PRO A 448 30.34 -9.07 -20.33
C PRO A 448 29.83 -10.29 -21.10
N ASP A 449 30.62 -10.88 -21.99
CA ASP A 449 30.27 -12.10 -22.74
C ASP A 449 30.15 -13.35 -21.86
N ALA A 450 30.78 -13.33 -20.67
CA ALA A 450 30.68 -14.39 -19.66
C ALA A 450 29.71 -14.05 -18.52
N LEU A 451 29.08 -12.87 -18.52
CA LEU A 451 28.10 -12.46 -17.53
C LEU A 451 26.66 -12.84 -17.95
N PRO A 452 25.73 -13.01 -16.99
CA PRO A 452 24.32 -13.26 -17.30
C PRO A 452 23.72 -12.18 -18.20
N ARG A 453 22.73 -12.56 -19.02
CA ARG A 453 21.97 -11.65 -19.88
C ARG A 453 20.52 -12.13 -19.98
N LEU A 454 19.55 -11.25 -19.72
CA LEU A 454 18.15 -11.55 -19.98
C LEU A 454 17.85 -11.52 -21.47
N ALA A 455 16.94 -12.39 -21.92
CA ALA A 455 16.41 -12.33 -23.27
C ALA A 455 15.43 -11.16 -23.42
N ASP A 456 15.42 -10.52 -24.60
CA ASP A 456 14.39 -9.55 -24.96
C ASP A 456 13.02 -10.26 -25.13
N PRO A 457 12.00 -9.95 -24.31
CA PRO A 457 10.68 -10.55 -24.44
C PRO A 457 10.05 -10.40 -25.84
N ALA A 458 10.34 -9.30 -26.54
CA ALA A 458 9.84 -9.04 -27.90
C ALA A 458 10.75 -9.57 -29.01
N GLY A 459 11.92 -10.11 -28.68
CA GLY A 459 12.94 -10.56 -29.63
C GLY A 459 12.62 -11.89 -30.33
N ALA A 460 13.54 -12.36 -31.17
CA ALA A 460 13.36 -13.58 -31.99
C ALA A 460 13.86 -14.88 -31.32
N GLY A 461 14.36 -14.83 -30.08
CA GLY A 461 14.93 -15.99 -29.39
C GLY A 461 13.90 -17.03 -28.93
N PRO A 462 14.37 -18.13 -28.30
CA PRO A 462 13.50 -19.18 -27.76
C PRO A 462 12.46 -18.64 -26.77
N VAL A 463 11.26 -19.24 -26.79
CA VAL A 463 10.09 -18.73 -26.03
C VAL A 463 10.32 -18.73 -24.52
N ALA A 464 10.98 -19.76 -23.97
CA ALA A 464 11.12 -19.92 -22.53
C ALA A 464 12.00 -18.81 -21.90
N PRO A 465 13.25 -18.55 -22.34
CA PRO A 465 14.04 -17.43 -21.83
C PRO A 465 13.33 -16.07 -21.92
N ARG A 466 12.61 -15.83 -23.02
CA ARG A 466 11.84 -14.59 -23.24
C ARG A 466 10.69 -14.46 -22.23
N ALA A 467 9.92 -15.52 -22.01
CA ALA A 467 8.84 -15.55 -21.04
C ALA A 467 9.36 -15.39 -19.60
N ARG A 468 10.49 -16.04 -19.27
CA ARG A 468 11.14 -15.88 -17.96
C ARG A 468 11.64 -14.45 -17.73
N ALA A 469 12.23 -13.82 -18.75
CA ALA A 469 12.64 -12.41 -18.69
C ALA A 469 11.43 -11.47 -18.54
N TYR A 470 10.31 -11.76 -19.22
CA TYR A 470 9.06 -11.02 -19.06
C TYR A 470 8.53 -11.08 -17.63
N LEU A 471 8.44 -12.29 -17.04
CA LEU A 471 7.98 -12.47 -15.65
C LEU A 471 8.93 -11.81 -14.65
N HIS A 472 10.24 -11.88 -14.89
CA HIS A 472 11.23 -11.17 -14.08
C HIS A 472 10.94 -9.66 -14.07
N ALA A 473 10.81 -9.04 -15.25
CA ALA A 473 10.66 -7.60 -15.35
C ALA A 473 9.30 -7.07 -14.86
N ASN A 474 8.23 -7.87 -15.00
CA ASN A 474 6.86 -7.42 -14.73
C ASN A 474 6.25 -7.95 -13.42
N CYS A 475 6.80 -9.04 -12.86
CA CYS A 475 6.16 -9.74 -11.74
C CYS A 475 7.11 -9.98 -10.56
N ALA A 476 8.41 -10.21 -10.79
CA ALA A 476 9.33 -10.60 -9.73
C ALA A 476 9.58 -9.53 -8.66
N GLY A 477 9.33 -8.25 -8.96
CA GLY A 477 9.40 -7.19 -7.94
C GLY A 477 8.44 -7.40 -6.76
N CYS A 478 7.29 -8.02 -7.02
CA CYS A 478 6.31 -8.41 -6.00
C CYS A 478 6.38 -9.90 -5.64
N HIS A 479 6.83 -10.75 -6.57
CA HIS A 479 6.86 -12.20 -6.44
C HIS A 479 8.31 -12.71 -6.40
N ARG A 480 8.95 -12.53 -5.25
CA ARG A 480 10.26 -13.12 -4.90
C ARG A 480 10.41 -13.21 -3.39
N THR A 481 11.35 -14.03 -2.93
CA THR A 481 11.72 -14.04 -1.51
C THR A 481 12.12 -12.65 -1.03
N GLY A 482 11.60 -12.23 0.13
CA GLY A 482 11.84 -10.90 0.71
C GLY A 482 11.01 -9.76 0.10
N ALA A 483 10.18 -10.03 -0.92
CA ALA A 483 9.16 -9.10 -1.38
C ALA A 483 7.81 -9.48 -0.73
N GLU A 484 7.47 -8.80 0.38
CA GLU A 484 6.29 -9.09 1.22
C GLU A 484 4.95 -8.63 0.61
N GLN A 485 4.96 -8.22 -0.66
CA GLN A 485 3.81 -7.58 -1.33
C GLN A 485 3.06 -8.55 -2.25
N GLY A 486 3.63 -9.72 -2.56
CA GLY A 486 2.98 -10.79 -3.31
C GLY A 486 2.08 -11.65 -2.40
N ARG A 487 0.77 -11.72 -2.69
CA ARG A 487 -0.18 -12.53 -1.90
C ARG A 487 0.08 -14.04 -2.00
N ALA A 488 0.74 -14.48 -3.07
CA ALA A 488 1.18 -15.86 -3.25
C ALA A 488 2.70 -15.93 -3.16
N ALA A 489 3.22 -16.91 -2.42
CA ALA A 489 4.63 -17.16 -2.19
C ALA A 489 5.30 -17.75 -3.46
N MET A 490 5.43 -16.94 -4.51
CA MET A 490 6.11 -17.27 -5.76
C MET A 490 7.45 -16.55 -5.85
N ASP A 491 8.40 -17.16 -6.56
CA ASP A 491 9.63 -16.52 -7.01
C ASP A 491 9.72 -16.56 -8.53
N LEU A 492 9.46 -15.41 -9.16
CA LEU A 492 9.37 -15.27 -10.61
C LEU A 492 10.64 -14.67 -11.23
N ARG A 493 11.75 -14.62 -10.49
CA ARG A 493 13.04 -14.20 -11.05
C ARG A 493 13.46 -15.15 -12.18
N ALA A 494 14.05 -14.62 -13.24
CA ALA A 494 14.53 -15.43 -14.37
C ALA A 494 15.60 -16.46 -13.98
N SER A 495 16.39 -16.17 -12.95
CA SER A 495 17.44 -17.05 -12.42
C SER A 495 16.92 -18.21 -11.55
N THR A 496 15.69 -18.13 -11.05
CA THR A 496 15.10 -19.18 -10.22
C THR A 496 14.69 -20.37 -11.11
N PRO A 497 15.14 -21.61 -10.86
CA PRO A 497 14.69 -22.76 -11.64
C PRO A 497 13.16 -22.93 -11.60
N LEU A 498 12.51 -23.34 -12.69
CA LEU A 498 11.04 -23.38 -12.79
C LEU A 498 10.39 -24.17 -11.63
N GLY A 499 10.97 -25.32 -11.28
CA GLY A 499 10.48 -26.18 -10.19
C GLY A 499 10.66 -25.59 -8.79
N GLN A 500 11.49 -24.54 -8.65
CA GLN A 500 11.74 -23.84 -7.39
C GLN A 500 10.95 -22.53 -7.26
N THR A 501 10.29 -22.09 -8.33
CA THR A 501 9.49 -20.84 -8.35
C THR A 501 8.29 -20.85 -7.41
N GLN A 502 7.88 -22.03 -6.90
CA GLN A 502 6.62 -22.23 -6.18
C GLN A 502 5.38 -21.74 -6.98
N ALA A 503 5.48 -21.69 -8.31
CA ALA A 503 4.39 -21.30 -9.22
C ALA A 503 3.95 -22.46 -10.12
N CYS A 504 4.89 -23.24 -10.66
CA CYS A 504 4.55 -24.37 -11.54
C CYS A 504 3.94 -25.54 -10.77
N GLY A 505 2.73 -25.94 -11.15
CA GLY A 505 2.01 -27.05 -10.53
C GLY A 505 1.54 -26.78 -9.10
N VAL A 506 1.63 -25.53 -8.63
CA VAL A 506 1.25 -25.14 -7.26
C VAL A 506 -0.17 -24.60 -7.24
N ALA A 507 -1.02 -25.17 -6.38
CA ALA A 507 -2.37 -24.68 -6.15
C ALA A 507 -2.36 -23.49 -5.18
N THR A 508 -3.16 -22.47 -5.48
CA THR A 508 -3.32 -21.31 -4.58
C THR A 508 -4.36 -21.59 -3.49
N ALA A 509 -4.11 -21.07 -2.29
CA ALA A 509 -5.11 -20.95 -1.23
C ALA A 509 -6.00 -19.69 -1.38
N LEU A 510 -5.69 -18.83 -2.35
CA LEU A 510 -6.43 -17.60 -2.65
C LEU A 510 -7.53 -17.86 -3.70
N ASP A 511 -8.12 -16.77 -4.23
CA ASP A 511 -9.07 -16.84 -5.33
C ASP A 511 -8.50 -17.59 -6.55
N ARG A 512 -9.21 -18.64 -6.96
CA ARG A 512 -8.88 -19.52 -8.09
C ARG A 512 -9.13 -18.87 -9.45
N VAL A 513 -9.71 -17.67 -9.48
CA VAL A 513 -10.03 -16.90 -10.70
C VAL A 513 -10.73 -17.78 -11.72
N GLY A 514 -11.78 -18.50 -11.30
CA GLY A 514 -12.59 -19.37 -12.16
C GLY A 514 -11.88 -20.59 -12.75
N THR A 515 -10.75 -21.03 -12.19
CA THR A 515 -10.10 -22.31 -12.54
C THR A 515 -10.54 -23.41 -11.58
N ALA A 516 -10.68 -24.64 -12.08
CA ALA A 516 -11.12 -25.78 -11.26
C ALA A 516 -10.06 -26.19 -10.23
N GLU A 517 -8.82 -26.38 -10.69
CA GLU A 517 -7.70 -26.87 -9.88
C GLU A 517 -7.01 -25.76 -9.07
N GLY A 518 -7.18 -24.49 -9.46
CA GLY A 518 -6.56 -23.37 -8.75
C GLY A 518 -5.04 -23.27 -8.94
N LEU A 519 -4.48 -23.81 -10.04
CA LEU A 519 -3.03 -23.83 -10.28
C LEU A 519 -2.51 -22.47 -10.75
N LEU A 520 -1.41 -22.01 -10.14
CA LEU A 520 -0.76 -20.74 -10.49
C LEU A 520 -0.24 -20.77 -11.94
N ILE A 521 0.53 -21.82 -12.27
CA ILE A 521 0.92 -22.19 -13.63
C ILE A 521 0.65 -23.69 -13.81
N LYS A 522 -0.21 -24.05 -14.76
CA LYS A 522 -0.48 -25.43 -15.15
C LYS A 522 0.25 -25.75 -16.47
N PRO A 523 1.27 -26.62 -16.46
CA PRO A 523 1.98 -27.02 -17.68
C PRO A 523 1.03 -27.48 -18.78
N GLY A 524 1.23 -26.96 -19.99
CA GLY A 524 0.46 -27.31 -21.19
C GLY A 524 -0.91 -26.62 -21.31
N ASP A 525 -1.40 -25.95 -20.27
CA ASP A 525 -2.77 -25.42 -20.21
C ASP A 525 -2.82 -23.97 -19.69
N PRO A 526 -2.67 -22.99 -20.60
CA PRO A 526 -2.74 -21.57 -20.24
C PRO A 526 -4.09 -21.15 -19.66
N ALA A 527 -5.20 -21.73 -20.15
CA ALA A 527 -6.55 -21.34 -19.72
C ALA A 527 -6.83 -21.73 -18.26
N ALA A 528 -6.20 -22.79 -17.78
CA ALA A 528 -6.25 -23.22 -16.38
C ALA A 528 -5.09 -22.66 -15.52
N SER A 529 -4.25 -21.77 -16.07
CA SER A 529 -3.16 -21.11 -15.33
C SER A 529 -3.58 -19.73 -14.82
N ILE A 530 -3.63 -19.56 -13.49
CA ILE A 530 -4.06 -18.30 -12.86
C ILE A 530 -3.20 -17.11 -13.29
N VAL A 531 -1.88 -17.27 -13.42
CA VAL A 531 -0.98 -16.18 -13.86
C VAL A 531 -1.45 -15.62 -15.22
N HIS A 532 -1.69 -16.50 -16.19
CA HIS A 532 -2.17 -16.10 -17.52
C HIS A 532 -3.55 -15.42 -17.47
N ARG A 533 -4.48 -15.95 -16.67
CA ARG A 533 -5.81 -15.35 -16.51
C ARG A 533 -5.75 -13.95 -15.91
N ARG A 534 -4.94 -13.74 -14.87
CA ARG A 534 -4.81 -12.42 -14.20
C ARG A 534 -4.13 -11.38 -15.07
N MET A 535 -3.25 -11.79 -15.99
CA MET A 535 -2.68 -10.88 -16.99
C MET A 535 -3.76 -10.32 -17.93
N ALA A 536 -4.82 -11.09 -18.18
CA ALA A 536 -5.92 -10.73 -19.07
C ALA A 536 -7.02 -9.88 -18.42
N THR A 537 -7.00 -9.69 -17.08
CA THR A 537 -8.02 -8.91 -16.36
C THR A 537 -7.52 -7.53 -15.97
N ARG A 538 -8.44 -6.58 -15.82
CA ARG A 538 -8.18 -5.20 -15.34
C ARG A 538 -9.14 -4.77 -14.22
N ASP A 539 -9.74 -5.75 -13.54
CA ASP A 539 -10.59 -5.59 -12.36
C ASP A 539 -9.77 -5.79 -11.07
N ALA A 540 -10.44 -5.97 -9.93
CA ALA A 540 -9.80 -6.23 -8.63
C ALA A 540 -8.91 -7.49 -8.61
N LYS A 541 -8.94 -8.34 -9.65
CA LYS A 541 -8.14 -9.57 -9.77
C LYS A 541 -6.94 -9.40 -10.69
N ALA A 542 -6.75 -8.23 -11.30
CA ALA A 542 -5.67 -7.93 -12.23
C ALA A 542 -4.28 -8.15 -11.63
N MET A 543 -3.34 -8.60 -12.47
CA MET A 543 -1.91 -8.59 -12.18
C MET A 543 -1.12 -7.99 -13.35
N PRO A 544 -0.25 -6.99 -13.10
CA PRO A 544 -0.03 -6.32 -11.81
C PRO A 544 -1.25 -5.50 -11.37
N PRO A 545 -1.49 -5.31 -10.06
CA PRO A 545 -2.66 -4.60 -9.53
C PRO A 545 -2.51 -3.07 -9.56
N LEU A 546 -1.36 -2.57 -10.01
CA LEU A 546 -1.00 -1.15 -10.03
C LEU A 546 -0.19 -0.82 -11.28
N GLY A 547 -0.27 0.43 -11.74
CA GLY A 547 0.58 0.96 -12.81
C GLY A 547 0.20 0.59 -14.25
N SER A 548 -0.89 -0.14 -14.46
CA SER A 548 -1.41 -0.45 -15.81
C SER A 548 -2.94 -0.44 -15.84
N LEU A 549 -3.49 0.21 -16.86
CA LEU A 549 -4.92 0.29 -17.16
C LEU A 549 -5.30 -0.54 -18.40
N VAL A 550 -4.30 -1.03 -19.16
CA VAL A 550 -4.49 -1.74 -20.43
C VAL A 550 -3.80 -3.09 -20.40
N THR A 551 -4.46 -4.12 -20.94
CA THR A 551 -3.88 -5.47 -21.09
C THR A 551 -2.63 -5.45 -21.97
N ASP A 552 -1.55 -6.05 -21.47
CA ASP A 552 -0.36 -6.33 -22.27
C ASP A 552 -0.57 -7.59 -23.11
N GLU A 553 -1.14 -7.41 -24.30
CA GLU A 553 -1.48 -8.54 -25.16
C GLU A 553 -0.23 -9.28 -25.67
N GLY A 554 0.86 -8.55 -25.93
CA GLY A 554 2.13 -9.16 -26.36
C GLY A 554 2.74 -10.04 -25.28
N GLY A 555 2.79 -9.51 -24.04
CA GLY A 555 3.21 -10.27 -22.87
C GLY A 555 2.31 -11.47 -22.59
N ARG A 556 0.99 -11.30 -22.68
CA ARG A 556 0.00 -12.37 -22.48
C ARG A 556 0.20 -13.51 -23.47
N LEU A 557 0.36 -13.21 -24.76
CA LEU A 557 0.60 -14.21 -25.80
C LEU A 557 1.94 -14.91 -25.64
N LEU A 558 2.99 -14.20 -25.20
CA LEU A 558 4.29 -14.80 -24.88
C LEU A 558 4.18 -15.82 -23.74
N ILE A 559 3.52 -15.45 -22.64
CA ILE A 559 3.29 -16.36 -21.52
C ILE A 559 2.37 -17.52 -21.92
N GLU A 560 1.36 -17.27 -22.76
CA GLU A 560 0.51 -18.34 -23.30
C GLU A 560 1.32 -19.37 -24.08
N ALA A 561 2.16 -18.92 -25.00
CA ALA A 561 3.01 -19.78 -25.82
C ALA A 561 4.00 -20.58 -24.96
N TRP A 562 4.58 -19.93 -23.95
CA TRP A 562 5.49 -20.60 -23.01
C TRP A 562 4.77 -21.67 -22.19
N VAL A 563 3.65 -21.35 -21.54
CA VAL A 563 2.90 -22.30 -20.71
C VAL A 563 2.42 -23.50 -21.54
N ARG A 564 1.96 -23.26 -22.78
CA ARG A 564 1.55 -24.33 -23.70
C ARG A 564 2.70 -25.28 -24.07
N ALA A 565 3.94 -24.79 -24.09
CA ALA A 565 5.11 -25.59 -24.39
C ALA A 565 5.65 -26.40 -23.18
N LEU A 566 5.19 -26.10 -21.95
CA LEU A 566 5.61 -26.83 -20.76
C LEU A 566 4.99 -28.24 -20.72
N THR A 567 5.82 -29.26 -20.57
CA THR A 567 5.39 -30.66 -20.33
C THR A 567 5.46 -31.05 -18.85
N GLY A 568 6.06 -30.20 -18.01
CA GLY A 568 6.24 -30.40 -16.58
C GLY A 568 6.84 -29.15 -15.93
N CYS A 569 7.32 -29.30 -14.69
CA CYS A 569 7.90 -28.19 -13.91
C CYS A 569 9.42 -28.20 -13.83
N SER A 570 10.08 -29.09 -14.57
CA SER A 570 11.52 -29.00 -14.80
C SER A 570 11.81 -27.91 -15.82
N ASP A 571 12.95 -27.23 -15.70
CA ASP A 571 13.41 -26.35 -16.78
C ASP A 571 13.66 -27.20 -18.04
N PRO A 572 13.18 -26.77 -19.22
CA PRO A 572 13.37 -27.47 -20.49
C PRO A 572 14.82 -27.44 -20.99
#